data_AF-A0A416FJE6-F1
#
_entry.id   AF-A0A416FJE6-F1
#
_cell.length_a   1.000
_cell.length_b   1.000
_cell.length_c   1.000
_cell.angle_alpha   90.00
_cell.angle_beta   90.00
_cell.angle_gamma   90.00
#
_symmetry.space_group_name_H-M   'P 1'
#
loop_
_entity.id
_entity.type
_entity.pdbx_description
1 polymer ?
#
loop_
_entity_poly.entity_id
_entity_poly.type
_entity_poly.pdbx_seq_one_letter_code
_entity_poly.pdbx_strand_id
1 'polypeptide(L)' 'MDNPVHTFNLILMDIMMPEMDGYTATKSIRTLSDRQTANAFTEDIQASIRAGMNDHIPKPIIMKQVVKVIAKNIRQ' A
#
# COMPACT_ATOMS: atom_id res chain seq x y z
N MET A 1 -17.95 -8.12 -12.44
CA MET A 1 -16.54 -7.85 -12.10
C MET A 1 -16.20 -6.64 -12.94
N ASP A 2 -16.56 -5.45 -12.47
CA ASP A 2 -16.54 -4.27 -13.33
C ASP A 2 -15.93 -3.13 -12.52
N ASN A 3 -14.60 -3.08 -12.53
CA ASN A 3 -13.90 -1.89 -12.07
C ASN A 3 -14.11 -0.82 -13.16
N PRO A 4 -14.58 0.39 -12.82
CA PRO A 4 -14.61 1.50 -13.76
C PRO A 4 -13.25 1.67 -14.44
N VAL A 5 -13.25 2.06 -15.72
CA VAL A 5 -12.02 2.33 -16.46
C VAL A 5 -11.15 3.29 -15.65
N HIS A 6 -9.86 2.96 -15.50
CA HIS A 6 -8.87 3.67 -14.66
C HIS A 6 -8.98 3.48 -13.14
N THR A 7 -9.61 2.40 -12.66
CA THR A 7 -9.56 2.04 -11.23
C THR A 7 -8.74 0.77 -10.98
N PHE A 8 -7.92 0.81 -9.93
CA PHE A 8 -7.10 -0.31 -9.49
C PHE A 8 -7.65 -0.87 -8.17
N ASN A 9 -7.73 -2.20 -8.03
CA ASN A 9 -8.15 -2.83 -6.77
C ASN A 9 -7.04 -2.83 -5.72
N LEU A 10 -5.77 -2.79 -6.15
CA LEU A 10 -4.60 -2.82 -5.27
C LEU A 10 -3.42 -2.13 -5.96
N ILE A 11 -2.59 -1.46 -5.17
CA ILE A 11 -1.28 -0.93 -5.60
C ILE A 11 -0.23 -1.57 -4.69
N LEU A 12 0.74 -2.25 -5.29
CA LEU A 12 1.95 -2.69 -4.60
C LEU A 12 3.01 -1.61 -4.80
N MET A 13 3.58 -1.11 -3.70
CA MET A 13 4.51 0.02 -3.70
C MET A 13 5.86 -0.42 -3.10
N ASP A 14 6.96 -0.21 -3.82
CA ASP A 14 8.29 -0.30 -3.20
C ASP A 14 8.56 0.99 -2.41
N ILE A 15 9.13 0.85 -1.22
CA ILE A 15 9.45 1.98 -0.35
C ILE A 15 10.76 2.64 -0.81
N MET A 16 11.74 1.85 -1.23
CA MET A 16 13.04 2.36 -1.66
C MET A 16 13.09 2.48 -3.18
N MET A 17 12.86 3.69 -3.68
CA MET A 17 12.92 4.04 -5.09
C MET A 17 13.89 5.22 -5.32
N PRO A 18 14.51 5.33 -6.51
CA PRO A 18 15.29 6.51 -6.86
C PRO A 18 14.36 7.73 -7.02
N GLU A 19 14.86 8.92 -6.70
CA GLU A 19 14.18 10.24 -6.80
C GLU A 19 13.04 10.50 -5.80
N MET A 20 12.09 9.58 -5.64
CA MET A 20 10.94 9.71 -4.72
C MET A 20 10.68 8.41 -3.96
N ASP A 21 10.60 8.46 -2.63
CA ASP A 21 10.29 7.27 -1.84
C ASP A 21 8.81 6.84 -1.94
N GLY A 22 8.56 5.55 -1.65
CA GLY A 22 7.21 4.98 -1.72
C GLY A 22 6.22 5.57 -0.71
N TYR A 23 6.69 6.20 0.37
CA TYR A 23 5.82 6.87 1.33
C TYR A 23 5.25 8.17 0.73
N THR A 24 6.11 8.96 0.10
CA THR A 24 5.73 10.20 -0.58
C THR A 24 4.79 9.89 -1.75
N ALA A 25 5.11 8.89 -2.56
CA ALA A 25 4.24 8.41 -3.64
C ALA A 25 2.87 7.97 -3.11
N THR A 26 2.82 7.21 -2.01
CA THR A 26 1.56 6.78 -1.39
C THR A 26 0.73 7.97 -0.93
N LYS A 27 1.35 8.95 -0.25
CA LYS A 27 0.63 10.17 0.17
C LYS A 27 0.01 10.89 -1.02
N SER A 28 0.74 11.06 -2.12
CA SER A 28 0.23 11.69 -3.33
C SER A 28 -0.96 10.92 -3.91
N ILE A 29 -0.88 9.58 -4.01
CA ILE A 29 -2.00 8.74 -4.48
C ILE A 29 -3.23 8.88 -3.57
N ARG A 30 -3.01 8.98 -2.25
CA ARG A 30 -4.08 9.18 -1.25
C ARG A 30 -4.64 10.59 -1.20
N THR A 31 -3.98 11.59 -1.79
CA THR A 31 -4.60 12.91 -2.00
C THR A 31 -5.47 12.95 -3.25
N LEU A 32 -5.27 12.02 -4.20
CA LEU A 32 -6.09 11.89 -5.41
C LEU A 32 -7.38 11.10 -5.20
N SER A 33 -7.48 10.36 -4.09
CA SER A 33 -8.68 9.60 -3.70
C SER A 33 -8.95 9.85 -2.22
N ASP A 34 -10.19 10.20 -1.83
CA ASP A 34 -10.61 10.55 -0.45
C ASP A 34 -10.45 9.41 0.61
N ARG A 35 -9.61 8.40 0.36
CA ARG A 35 -9.43 7.23 1.21
C ARG A 35 -8.18 7.38 2.09
N GLN A 36 -8.30 8.06 3.22
CA GLN A 36 -7.31 7.98 4.29
C GLN A 36 -7.59 6.76 5.20
N THR A 37 -6.56 5.98 5.55
CA THR A 37 -6.69 4.86 6.50
C THR A 37 -5.52 4.88 7.48
N ALA A 38 -5.83 4.75 8.78
CA ALA A 38 -4.85 4.75 9.87
C ALA A 38 -5.08 3.53 10.79
N ASN A 39 -4.08 2.65 10.98
CA ASN A 39 -3.93 1.84 12.21
C ASN A 39 -2.56 1.13 12.32
N ALA A 40 -1.87 1.33 13.45
CA ALA A 40 -0.43 1.16 13.81
C ALA A 40 0.12 -0.27 14.14
N PHE A 41 1.42 -0.55 13.85
CA PHE A 41 2.53 -0.94 14.78
C PHE A 41 3.82 -1.44 14.08
N THR A 42 5.01 -1.09 14.61
CA THR A 42 6.43 -1.19 14.11
C THR A 42 6.88 0.05 13.30
N GLU A 43 8.08 0.62 13.49
CA GLU A 43 8.50 1.93 12.94
C GLU A 43 8.34 2.08 11.40
N ASP A 44 8.71 1.05 10.63
CA ASP A 44 8.50 1.02 9.17
C ASP A 44 7.02 0.87 8.80
N ILE A 45 6.28 0.12 9.61
CA ILE A 45 4.84 -0.04 9.46
C ILE A 45 4.14 1.28 9.81
N GLN A 46 4.60 2.01 10.82
CA GLN A 46 4.10 3.34 11.22
C GLN A 46 4.36 4.38 10.13
N ALA A 47 5.52 4.35 9.47
CA ALA A 47 5.79 5.20 8.30
C ALA A 47 4.85 4.84 7.13
N SER A 48 4.67 3.54 6.86
CA SER A 48 3.76 3.02 5.83
C SER A 48 2.31 3.47 6.07
N ILE A 49 1.82 3.34 7.31
CA ILE A 49 0.45 3.71 7.68
C ILE A 49 0.26 5.22 7.66
N ARG A 50 1.22 6.01 8.17
CA ARG A 50 1.16 7.48 8.09
C ARG A 50 1.16 7.98 6.63
N ALA A 51 1.73 7.21 5.71
CA ALA A 51 1.64 7.49 4.28
C ALA A 51 0.30 7.05 3.66
N GLY A 52 -0.48 6.23 4.35
CA GLY A 52 -1.77 5.70 3.90
C GLY A 52 -1.69 4.32 3.24
N MET A 53 -0.66 3.51 3.52
CA MET A 53 -0.60 2.11 3.07
C MET A 53 -1.50 1.21 3.94
N ASN A 54 -2.13 0.20 3.31
CA ASN A 54 -3.03 -0.73 4.01
C ASN A 54 -2.31 -1.89 4.70
N ASP A 55 -1.16 -2.32 4.18
CA ASP A 55 -0.32 -3.38 4.73
C ASP A 55 1.13 -3.16 4.26
N HIS A 56 2.07 -3.84 4.93
CA HIS A 56 3.50 -3.79 4.62
C HIS A 56 4.05 -5.22 4.47
N ILE A 57 4.94 -5.43 3.49
CA ILE A 57 5.60 -6.73 3.26
C ILE A 57 7.11 -6.51 3.40
N PRO A 58 7.77 -7.02 4.45
CA PRO A 58 9.20 -6.84 4.64
C PRO A 58 9.99 -7.62 3.59
N LYS A 59 11.19 -7.12 3.25
CA LYS A 59 12.17 -7.86 2.44
C LYS A 59 12.92 -8.86 3.35
N PRO A 60 13.32 -10.06 2.87
CA PRO A 60 13.14 -10.58 1.51
C PRO A 60 11.68 -10.95 1.20
N ILE A 61 11.25 -10.72 -0.04
CA ILE A 61 9.86 -10.96 -0.45
C ILE A 61 9.57 -12.45 -0.51
N ILE A 62 8.61 -12.91 0.30
CA ILE A 62 8.11 -14.29 0.27
C ILE A 62 6.74 -14.30 -0.41
N MET A 63 6.62 -14.98 -1.57
CA MET A 63 5.38 -14.98 -2.36
C MET A 63 4.15 -15.47 -1.59
N LYS A 64 4.32 -16.41 -0.64
CA LYS A 64 3.23 -16.86 0.24
C LYS A 64 2.66 -15.72 1.11
N GLN A 65 3.51 -14.79 1.56
CA GLN A 65 3.08 -13.62 2.31
C GLN A 65 2.40 -12.60 1.40
N VAL A 66 2.93 -12.39 0.19
CA VAL A 66 2.33 -11.50 -0.84
C VAL A 66 0.90 -11.95 -1.15
N VAL A 67 0.70 -13.23 -1.48
CA VAL A 67 -0.63 -13.77 -1.80
C VAL A 67 -1.60 -13.60 -0.63
N LYS A 68 -1.13 -13.83 0.61
CA LYS A 68 -1.94 -13.62 1.82
C LYS A 68 -2.39 -12.17 1.98
N VAL A 69 -1.50 -11.21 1.75
CA VAL A 69 -1.80 -9.77 1.85
C VAL A 69 -2.74 -9.31 0.75
N ILE A 70 -2.53 -9.76 -0.49
CA ILE A 70 -3.43 -9.45 -1.62
C ILE A 70 -4.84 -9.98 -1.33
N ALA A 71 -4.96 -11.24 -0.90
CA ALA A 71 -6.25 -11.85 -0.59
C ALA A 71 -7.00 -11.12 0.53
N LYS A 72 -6.28 -10.59 1.53
CA LYS A 72 -6.85 -9.80 2.63
C LYS A 72 -7.42 -8.45 2.17
N ASN A 73 -6.84 -7.84 1.14
CA ASN A 73 -7.15 -6.45 0.75
C ASN A 73 -8.00 -6.31 -0.53
N ILE A 74 -8.13 -7.35 -1.36
CA ILE A 74 -8.88 -7.27 -2.64
C ILE A 74 -10.42 -7.31 -2.49
N ARG A 75 -10.95 -7.50 -1.26
CA ARG A 75 -12.40 -7.64 -0.98
C ARG A 75 -12.93 -6.73 0.14
N GLN A 76 -12.22 -5.66 0.49
CA GLN A 76 -12.68 -4.67 1.47
C GLN A 76 -13.39 -3.50 0.80
#